data_AF-S4NYL9-F1
#
_entry.id   AF-S4NYL9-F1
#
_cell.length_a   1.000
_cell.length_b   1.000
_cell.length_c   1.000
_cell.angle_alpha   90.00
_cell.angle_beta   90.00
_cell.angle_gamma   90.00
#
_symmetry.space_group_name_H-M   'P 1'
#
loop_
_entity.id
_entity.type
_entity.pdbx_description
1 polymer ?
#
loop_
_entity_poly.entity_id
_entity_poly.type
_entity_poly.pdbx_seq_one_letter_code
_entity_poly.pdbx_strand_id
1 'polypeptide(L)'
;MMPKRGCDVATCEIAKFYRLNNSGLCQVVSMTVPRKSELFQEDLYPDTLSDEASLTADEWLAGEDAEPCTMSLKGGYVAGRATTLTVTKRNALATPRERDADEREPTPAPAPATPP
;
A
#
# COMPACT_ATOMS: atom_id res chain seq x y z
N MET A 1 2.55 -10.32 9.64
CA MET A 1 1.20 -9.77 9.92
C MET A 1 0.35 -10.00 8.68
N MET A 2 -0.94 -10.31 8.83
CA MET A 2 -1.85 -10.45 7.69
C MET A 2 -2.09 -9.09 7.02
N PRO A 3 -2.20 -9.00 5.67
CA PRO A 3 -2.68 -7.80 5.01
C PRO A 3 -4.08 -7.40 5.47
N LYS A 4 -4.42 -6.11 5.36
CA LYS A 4 -5.73 -5.59 5.81
C LYS A 4 -6.92 -6.30 5.13
N ARG A 5 -6.72 -6.73 3.88
CA ARG A 5 -7.68 -7.51 3.08
C ARG A 5 -8.03 -8.89 3.69
N GLY A 6 -7.20 -9.41 4.59
CA GLY A 6 -7.43 -10.66 5.33
C GLY A 6 -7.97 -10.46 6.75
N CYS A 7 -8.28 -9.23 7.15
CA CYS A 7 -8.93 -8.93 8.42
C CYS A 7 -10.44 -9.11 8.30
N ASP A 8 -11.07 -9.59 9.37
CA ASP A 8 -12.52 -9.70 9.45
C ASP A 8 -13.15 -8.34 9.81
N VAL A 9 -13.77 -7.71 8.81
CA VAL A 9 -14.36 -6.38 8.96
C VAL A 9 -15.61 -6.38 9.84
N ALA A 10 -16.33 -7.51 9.92
CA ALA A 10 -17.58 -7.62 10.68
C ALA A 10 -17.32 -7.59 12.19
N THR A 11 -16.19 -8.14 12.63
CA THR A 11 -15.79 -8.19 14.04
C THR A 11 -14.90 -7.03 14.46
N CYS A 12 -14.76 -5.98 13.64
CA CYS A 12 -13.87 -4.85 13.91
C CYS A 12 -12.38 -5.27 14.10
N GLU A 13 -11.94 -6.35 13.43
CA GLU A 13 -10.55 -6.80 13.45
C GLU A 13 -9.66 -5.81 12.68
N ILE A 14 -8.72 -5.19 13.39
CA ILE A 14 -7.80 -4.22 12.79
C ILE A 14 -6.49 -4.85 12.32
N ALA A 15 -6.05 -5.93 12.97
CA ALA A 15 -4.84 -6.65 12.63
C ALA A 15 -4.93 -8.12 13.02
N LYS A 16 -4.28 -8.98 12.23
CA LYS A 16 -4.18 -10.42 12.49
C LYS A 16 -2.72 -10.84 12.45
N PHE A 17 -2.27 -11.44 13.55
CA PHE A 17 -0.92 -11.97 13.70
C PHE A 17 -0.96 -13.49 13.73
N TYR A 18 0.13 -14.07 13.25
CA TYR A 18 0.35 -15.51 13.21
C TYR A 18 1.57 -15.79 14.08
N ARG A 19 1.34 -16.34 15.27
CA ARG A 19 2.40 -16.71 16.22
C ARG A 19 2.76 -18.16 16.02
N LEU A 20 4.03 -18.44 15.76
CA LEU A 20 4.53 -19.81 15.74
C LEU A 20 4.75 -20.29 17.18
N ASN A 21 4.22 -21.47 17.52
CA ASN A 21 4.47 -22.12 18.80
C ASN A 21 5.50 -23.25 18.65
N ASN A 22 6.12 -23.65 19.75
CA ASN A 22 7.11 -24.74 19.78
C ASN A 22 6.51 -26.12 19.41
N SER A 23 5.19 -26.25 19.38
CA SER A 23 4.48 -27.44 18.91
C SER A 23 4.45 -27.58 17.39
N GLY A 24 5.03 -26.64 16.64
CA GLY A 24 4.98 -26.60 15.18
C GLY A 24 3.66 -26.11 14.60
N LEU A 25 2.71 -25.72 15.46
CA LEU A 25 1.43 -25.14 15.06
C LEU A 25 1.47 -23.61 15.11
N CYS A 26 0.75 -22.98 14.19
CA CYS A 26 0.58 -21.54 14.18
C CYS A 26 -0.72 -21.15 14.90
N GLN A 27 -0.61 -20.26 15.88
CA GLN A 27 -1.75 -19.66 16.55
C GLN A 27 -2.10 -18.31 15.91
N VAL A 28 -3.37 -18.09 15.67
CA VAL A 28 -3.89 -16.79 15.20
C VAL A 28 -4.14 -15.88 16.40
N VAL A 29 -3.63 -14.67 16.33
CA VAL A 29 -3.81 -13.61 17.34
C VAL A 29 -4.50 -12.43 16.66
N SER A 30 -5.76 -12.21 17.00
CA SER A 30 -6.60 -11.16 16.43
C SER A 30 -6.60 -9.91 17.32
N MET A 31 -6.37 -8.73 16.74
CA MET A 31 -6.50 -7.44 17.40
C MET A 31 -7.78 -6.77 16.92
N THR A 32 -8.70 -6.54 17.85
CA THR A 32 -10.04 -5.99 17.56
C THR A 32 -10.26 -4.69 18.31
N VAL A 33 -10.90 -3.72 17.66
CA VAL A 33 -11.38 -2.51 18.33
C VAL A 33 -12.76 -2.78 18.93
N PRO A 34 -12.96 -2.58 20.25
CA PRO A 34 -14.26 -2.81 20.87
C PRO A 34 -15.27 -1.77 20.37
N ARG A 35 -16.29 -2.23 19.61
CA ARG A 35 -17.38 -1.41 19.07
C ARG A 35 -18.73 -2.02 19.43
N LYS A 36 -19.76 -1.18 19.55
CA LYS A 36 -21.14 -1.61 19.87
C LYS A 36 -21.95 -2.06 18.65
N SER A 37 -21.44 -1.85 17.43
CA SER A 37 -22.17 -2.10 16.19
C SER A 37 -21.42 -3.11 15.31
N GLU A 38 -22.17 -4.01 14.69
CA GLU A 38 -21.69 -4.96 13.67
C GLU A 38 -21.73 -4.36 12.25
N LEU A 39 -22.10 -3.08 12.11
CA LEU A 39 -22.03 -2.36 10.84
C LEU A 39 -20.58 -2.10 10.45
N PHE A 40 -20.33 -2.01 9.14
CA PHE A 40 -19.02 -1.62 8.61
C PHE A 40 -18.59 -0.26 9.19
N GLN A 41 -17.38 -0.21 9.75
CA GLN A 41 -16.82 0.97 10.42
C GLN A 41 -15.86 1.70 9.47
N GLU A 42 -16.36 2.70 8.72
CA GLU A 42 -15.55 3.42 7.72
C GLU A 42 -14.32 4.11 8.33
N ASP A 43 -14.36 4.47 9.61
CA ASP A 43 -13.24 5.07 10.33
C ASP A 43 -12.11 4.08 10.66
N LEU A 44 -12.40 2.78 10.75
CA LEU A 44 -11.40 1.72 11.00
C LEU A 44 -10.80 1.16 9.70
N TYR A 45 -11.48 1.38 8.57
CA TYR A 45 -11.15 0.80 7.29
C TYR A 45 -11.16 1.88 6.20
N PRO A 46 -10.21 2.84 6.22
CA PRO A 46 -9.99 3.72 5.08
C PRO A 46 -9.64 2.90 3.84
N ASP A 47 -9.69 3.51 2.66
CA ASP A 47 -9.28 2.83 1.43
C ASP A 47 -7.84 2.32 1.56
N THR A 48 -7.64 1.05 1.21
CA THR A 48 -6.38 0.32 1.45
C THR A 48 -5.76 -0.14 0.16
N LEU A 49 -4.47 -0.46 0.20
CA LEU A 49 -3.74 -0.98 -0.95
C LEU A 49 -4.43 -2.21 -1.55
N SER A 50 -4.70 -2.10 -2.85
CA SER A 50 -5.28 -3.14 -3.69
C SER A 50 -4.30 -4.31 -3.91
N ASP A 51 -4.80 -5.38 -4.51
CA ASP A 51 -3.99 -6.43 -5.12
C ASP A 51 -3.46 -6.08 -6.51
N GLU A 52 -3.98 -5.02 -7.12
CA GLU A 52 -3.54 -4.55 -8.44
C GLU A 52 -2.31 -3.64 -8.35
N ALA A 53 -1.35 -3.85 -9.25
CA ALA A 53 -0.17 -3.01 -9.40
C ALA A 53 -0.51 -1.75 -10.20
N SER A 54 -0.02 -0.59 -9.75
CA SER A 54 -0.25 0.68 -10.44
C SER A 54 0.56 0.85 -11.72
N LEU A 55 1.73 0.22 -11.79
CA LEU A 55 2.65 0.29 -12.92
C LEU A 55 3.10 -1.10 -13.32
N THR A 56 3.39 -1.26 -14.60
CA THR A 56 4.13 -2.40 -15.13
C THR A 56 5.62 -2.28 -14.78
N ALA A 57 6.34 -3.39 -14.87
CA ALA A 57 7.77 -3.39 -14.62
C ALA A 57 8.56 -2.52 -15.63
N ASP A 58 8.11 -2.44 -16.89
CA ASP A 58 8.77 -1.64 -17.92
C ASP A 58 8.59 -0.13 -17.67
N GLU A 59 7.40 0.32 -17.26
CA GLU A 59 7.11 1.73 -16.91
C GLU A 59 7.90 2.17 -15.68
N TRP A 60 7.92 1.34 -14.62
CA TRP A 60 8.73 1.64 -13.44
C TRP A 60 10.24 1.68 -13.75
N LEU A 61 10.72 0.76 -14.61
CA LEU A 61 12.12 0.79 -15.07
C LEU A 61 12.44 2.02 -15.93
N ALA A 62 11.46 2.57 -16.65
CA ALA A 62 11.59 3.81 -17.40
C ALA A 62 11.63 5.07 -16.50
N GLY A 63 11.42 4.90 -15.19
CA GLY A 63 11.43 5.99 -14.21
C GLY A 63 10.07 6.64 -13.97
N GLU A 64 8.98 5.99 -14.39
CA GLU A 64 7.63 6.46 -14.04
C GLU A 64 7.30 6.16 -12.57
N ASP A 65 6.58 7.08 -11.95
CA ASP A 65 6.03 6.96 -10.60
C ASP A 65 4.51 7.08 -10.64
N ALA A 66 3.81 6.21 -9.90
CA ALA A 66 2.36 6.26 -9.76
C ALA A 66 1.92 5.91 -8.35
N GLU A 67 0.82 6.53 -7.92
CA GLU A 67 0.21 6.23 -6.62
C GLU A 67 -0.34 4.80 -6.59
N PRO A 68 -0.27 4.10 -5.44
CA PRO A 68 -0.82 2.76 -5.31
C PRO A 68 -2.33 2.70 -5.60
N CYS A 69 -2.76 1.68 -6.34
CA CYS A 69 -4.19 1.38 -6.49
C CYS A 69 -4.78 1.10 -5.10
N THR A 70 -5.86 1.80 -4.76
CA THR A 70 -6.58 1.61 -3.49
C THR A 70 -7.94 0.95 -3.72
N MET A 71 -8.44 0.28 -2.69
CA MET A 71 -9.74 -0.38 -2.67
C MET A 71 -10.40 -0.25 -1.30
N SER A 72 -11.74 -0.15 -1.31
CA SER A 72 -12.55 -0.19 -0.11
C SER A 72 -12.73 -1.63 0.37
N LEU A 73 -12.73 -1.83 1.70
CA LEU A 73 -13.06 -3.11 2.33
C LEU A 73 -14.56 -3.27 2.62
N LYS A 74 -15.37 -2.28 2.24
CA LYS A 74 -16.82 -2.30 2.42
C LYS A 74 -17.41 -3.42 1.56
N GLY A 75 -18.08 -4.37 2.20
CA GLY A 75 -18.61 -5.58 1.53
C GLY A 75 -17.62 -6.75 1.45
N GLY A 76 -16.43 -6.63 2.07
CA GLY A 76 -15.40 -7.66 2.08
C GLY A 76 -14.50 -7.62 0.85
N TYR A 77 -13.39 -8.37 0.89
CA TYR A 77 -12.46 -8.48 -0.24
C TYR A 77 -12.95 -9.53 -1.23
N VAL A 78 -13.02 -9.15 -2.50
CA VAL A 78 -13.22 -10.05 -3.64
C VAL A 78 -11.94 -10.02 -4.46
N ALA A 79 -11.36 -11.20 -4.72
CA ALA A 79 -10.13 -11.29 -5.49
C ALA A 79 -10.34 -10.74 -6.91
N GLY A 80 -9.43 -9.86 -7.35
CA GLY A 80 -9.43 -9.33 -8.71
C GLY A 80 -9.22 -10.41 -9.76
N ARG A 81 -9.51 -10.08 -11.02
CA ARG A 81 -9.27 -10.97 -12.16
C ARG A 81 -7.77 -11.21 -12.29
N ALA A 82 -7.35 -12.48 -12.42
CA ALA A 82 -5.94 -12.81 -12.66
C ALA A 82 -5.42 -12.09 -13.91
N THR A 83 -4.42 -11.22 -13.72
CA THR A 83 -3.73 -10.54 -14.83
C THR A 83 -2.76 -11.52 -15.50
N THR A 84 -2.73 -11.50 -16.83
CA THR A 84 -1.82 -12.34 -17.60
C THR A 84 -0.39 -11.84 -17.40
N LEU A 85 0.45 -12.63 -16.72
CA LEU A 85 1.87 -12.34 -16.55
C LEU A 85 2.60 -12.52 -17.89
N THR A 86 3.05 -11.43 -18.50
CA THR A 86 3.89 -11.45 -19.70
C THR A 86 5.36 -11.29 -19.28
N VAL A 87 6.21 -12.24 -19.68
CA VAL A 87 7.65 -12.22 -19.33
C VAL A 87 8.45 -11.83 -20.56
N THR A 88 9.06 -10.65 -20.53
CA THR A 88 10.01 -10.21 -21.56
C THR A 88 11.44 -10.49 -21.09
N LYS A 89 12.18 -11.36 -21.79
CA LYS A 89 13.62 -11.59 -21.53
C LYS A 89 14.46 -10.40 -22.03
N ARG A 90 14.45 -9.29 -21.30
CA ARG A 90 15.40 -8.18 -21.47
C ARG A 90 16.29 -8.06 -20.23
N ASN A 91 17.58 -7.78 -20.42
CA ASN A 91 18.55 -7.66 -19.33
C ASN A 91 18.42 -6.27 -18.69
N ALA A 92 17.73 -6.18 -17.56
CA ALA A 92 17.39 -4.91 -16.89
C ALA A 92 18.59 -4.14 -16.31
N LEU A 93 19.80 -4.71 -16.31
CA LEU A 93 21.03 -4.09 -15.79
C LEU A 93 21.89 -3.42 -16.87
N ALA A 94 21.51 -3.51 -18.15
CA ALA A 94 22.35 -3.07 -19.26
C ALA A 94 22.17 -1.59 -19.66
N THR A 95 21.24 -0.85 -19.05
CA THR A 95 21.01 0.57 -19.33
C THR A 95 21.87 1.47 -18.43
N PRO A 96 22.68 2.38 -18.99
CA PRO A 96 23.34 3.41 -18.19
C PRO A 96 22.28 4.34 -17.60
N ARG A 97 22.17 4.41 -16.28
CA ARG A 97 21.39 5.46 -15.61
C ARG A 97 22.18 6.77 -15.72
N GLU A 98 21.74 7.69 -16.57
CA GLU A 98 22.15 9.09 -16.43
C GLU A 98 21.58 9.60 -15.11
N ARG A 99 22.47 9.94 -14.18
CA ARG A 99 22.11 10.62 -12.94
C ARG A 99 21.87 12.07 -13.34
N ASP A 100 20.62 12.43 -13.64
CA ASP A 100 20.26 13.83 -13.79
C ASP A 100 20.52 14.56 -12.47
N ALA A 101 21.22 15.68 -12.61
CA ALA A 101 21.70 16.49 -11.51
C ALA A 101 20.53 17.09 -10.73
N ASP A 102 20.65 17.04 -9.42
CA ASP A 102 19.88 17.76 -8.41
C ASP A 102 19.88 19.27 -8.72
N GLU A 103 18.94 19.75 -9.55
CA GLU A 103 18.65 21.17 -9.69
C GLU A 103 17.80 21.61 -8.49
N ARG A 104 18.46 21.78 -7.33
CA ARG A 104 17.90 22.54 -6.21
C ARG A 104 17.76 23.99 -6.64
N GLU A 105 16.60 24.35 -7.15
CA GLU A 105 16.19 25.75 -7.30
C GLU A 105 16.15 26.40 -5.89
N PRO A 106 16.89 27.49 -5.62
CA PRO A 106 16.83 28.16 -4.33
C PRO A 106 15.52 28.92 -4.21
N THR A 107 14.69 28.53 -3.24
CA THR A 107 13.44 29.22 -2.91
C THR A 107 13.72 30.70 -2.60
N PRO A 108 13.00 31.67 -3.21
CA PRO A 108 13.20 33.09 -2.91
C PRO A 108 12.75 33.40 -1.47
N ALA A 109 13.62 34.07 -0.72
CA ALA A 109 13.39 34.48 0.67
C ALA A 109 12.17 35.43 0.81
N PRO A 110 11.40 35.35 1.91
CA PRO A 110 10.26 36.24 2.13
C PRO A 110 10.72 37.68 2.38
N ALA A 111 10.03 38.64 1.75
CA ALA A 111 10.31 40.08 1.83
C ALA A 111 10.14 40.65 3.26
N PRO A 112 10.92 41.68 3.66
CA PRO A 112 10.83 42.27 4.99
C PRO A 112 9.56 43.12 5.15
N ALA A 113 8.84 42.89 6.24
CA ALA A 113 7.70 43.70 6.66
C ALA A 113 8.17 45.03 7.28
N THR A 114 7.70 46.15 6.75
CA THR A 114 7.91 47.50 7.29
C THR A 114 6.82 47.81 8.32
N PRO A 115 7.14 48.18 9.57
CA PRO A 115 6.13 48.61 10.55
C PRO A 115 5.90 50.13 10.54
N PRO A 116 4.68 50.63 10.84
CA PRO A 116 4.47 51.93 11.48
C PRO A 116 4.62 51.87 13.01
#